data_AF-A0A0T2QDL1-F1
#
_entry.id   AF-A0A0T2QDL1-F1
#
_cell.length_a   1.000
_cell.length_b   1.000
_cell.length_c   1.000
_cell.angle_alpha   90.00
_cell.angle_beta   90.00
_cell.angle_gamma   90.00
#
_symmetry.space_group_name_H-M   'P 1'
#
loop_
_entity.id
_entity.type
_entity.pdbx_description
1 polymer ?
#
loop_
_entity_poly.entity_id
_entity_poly.type
_entity_poly.pdbx_seq_one_letter_code
_entity_poly.pdbx_strand_id
1 'polypeptide(L)'
;MRWNPLLLLAALGSCSDSVDTFQVYDPQGRVRAAHVQVCGSETPMLQHGKYFFAGVPINCEGSGHIRLVYRDGNKTECAIGYVTGMSQNWYFRAESASCEPRRLHG
;
A
#
# COMPACT_ATOMS: atom_id res chain seq x y z
N MET A 1 -52.96 -15.68 -17.91
CA MET A 1 -51.87 -15.28 -16.98
C MET A 1 -50.78 -14.57 -17.75
N ARG A 2 -50.47 -13.32 -17.43
CA ARG A 2 -49.39 -12.54 -18.06
C ARG A 2 -48.15 -12.68 -17.18
N TRP A 3 -47.15 -13.43 -17.64
CA TRP A 3 -45.87 -13.64 -16.96
C TRP A 3 -45.02 -12.38 -17.17
N ASN A 4 -44.66 -11.68 -16.09
CA ASN A 4 -43.84 -10.48 -16.13
C ASN A 4 -42.36 -10.87 -15.94
N PRO A 5 -41.49 -10.81 -16.96
CA PRO A 5 -40.11 -11.28 -16.89
C PRO A 5 -39.17 -10.15 -16.46
N LEU A 6 -39.46 -9.52 -15.32
CA LEU A 6 -38.76 -8.31 -14.88
C LEU A 6 -38.27 -8.49 -13.44
N LEU A 7 -37.40 -9.49 -13.22
CA LEU A 7 -36.79 -9.74 -11.90
C LEU A 7 -35.52 -10.61 -12.03
N LEU A 8 -34.63 -10.25 -12.96
CA LEU A 8 -33.31 -10.89 -13.10
C LEU A 8 -32.19 -9.84 -13.12
N LEU A 9 -32.23 -8.92 -12.14
CA LEU A 9 -31.29 -7.78 -12.02
C LEU A 9 -30.80 -7.59 -10.58
N ALA A 10 -30.61 -8.69 -9.85
CA ALA A 10 -30.01 -8.63 -8.52
C ALA A 10 -29.02 -9.78 -8.36
N ALA A 11 -27.73 -9.45 -8.36
CA ALA A 11 -26.61 -10.15 -7.69
C ALA A 11 -25.28 -10.14 -8.46
N LEU A 12 -24.91 -9.04 -9.12
CA LEU A 12 -23.48 -8.74 -9.28
C LEU A 12 -23.02 -8.03 -8.01
N GLY A 13 -22.87 -8.80 -6.92
CA GLY A 13 -22.15 -8.33 -5.74
C GLY A 13 -20.74 -7.97 -6.16
N SER A 14 -20.43 -6.68 -6.19
CA SER A 14 -19.09 -6.18 -6.43
C SER A 14 -18.17 -6.76 -5.34
N CYS A 15 -17.28 -7.69 -5.69
CA CYS A 15 -16.05 -7.89 -4.93
C CYS A 15 -15.26 -6.59 -5.08
N SER A 16 -15.52 -5.65 -4.16
CA SER A 16 -14.72 -4.45 -4.02
C SER A 16 -13.39 -4.87 -3.40
N ASP A 17 -12.40 -5.20 -4.22
CA ASP A 17 -11.01 -5.31 -3.75
C ASP A 17 -10.63 -3.98 -3.09
N SER A 18 -10.41 -4.00 -1.78
CA SER A 18 -9.91 -2.83 -1.06
C SER A 18 -8.47 -2.57 -1.48
N VAL A 19 -8.19 -1.33 -1.89
CA VAL A 19 -6.83 -0.91 -2.22
C VAL A 19 -6.25 -0.16 -1.02
N ASP A 20 -5.13 -0.65 -0.52
CA ASP A 20 -4.31 0.08 0.44
C ASP A 20 -3.37 1.01 -0.31
N THR A 21 -3.16 2.20 0.25
CA THR A 21 -2.16 3.15 -0.28
C THR A 21 -0.95 3.22 0.64
N PHE A 22 0.23 3.21 0.03
CA PHE A 22 1.52 3.27 0.72
C PHE A 22 2.28 4.48 0.21
N GLN A 23 2.72 5.33 1.14
CA GLN A 23 3.51 6.52 0.84
C GLN A 23 4.77 6.57 1.71
N VAL A 24 5.91 6.83 1.08
CA VAL A 24 7.17 7.12 1.77
C VAL A 24 7.62 8.53 1.40
N TYR A 25 7.83 9.38 2.40
CA TYR A 25 8.46 10.69 2.24
C TYR A 25 9.97 10.62 2.46
N ASP A 26 10.74 11.01 1.47
CA ASP A 26 12.21 11.11 1.51
C ASP A 26 12.64 12.57 1.30
N PRO A 27 12.68 13.40 2.37
CA PRO A 27 13.05 14.82 2.25
C PRO A 27 14.46 15.00 1.68
N GLN A 28 15.37 14.09 2.05
CA GLN A 28 16.79 14.21 1.73
C GLN A 28 17.14 13.63 0.35
N GLY A 29 16.22 12.91 -0.30
CA GLY A 29 16.45 12.32 -1.63
C GLY A 29 17.48 11.18 -1.63
N ARG A 30 17.62 10.48 -0.50
CA ARG A 30 18.61 9.40 -0.31
C ARG A 30 18.11 8.03 -0.76
N VAL A 31 16.81 7.84 -0.84
CA VAL A 31 16.21 6.59 -1.31
C VAL A 31 16.26 6.58 -2.84
N ARG A 32 16.79 5.50 -3.40
CA ARG A 32 16.87 5.28 -4.85
C ARG A 32 15.70 4.44 -5.38
N ALA A 33 15.16 3.55 -4.55
CA ALA A 33 14.04 2.69 -4.90
C ALA A 33 13.30 2.26 -3.62
N ALA A 34 11.99 2.02 -3.74
CA ALA A 34 11.17 1.50 -2.65
C ALA A 34 10.23 0.41 -3.19
N HIS A 35 10.01 -0.63 -2.40
CA HIS A 35 9.11 -1.74 -2.72
C HIS A 35 8.23 -2.01 -1.53
N VAL A 36 6.93 -2.21 -1.74
CA VAL A 36 6.03 -2.69 -0.70
C VAL A 36 5.88 -4.20 -0.86
N GLN A 37 6.10 -4.95 0.23
CA GLN A 37 5.88 -6.38 0.28
C GLN A 37 4.78 -6.67 1.31
N VAL A 38 3.63 -7.12 0.82
CA VAL A 38 2.46 -7.42 1.65
C VAL A 38 1.88 -8.75 1.15
N CYS A 39 1.57 -9.64 2.09
CA CYS A 39 0.99 -10.96 1.78
C CYS A 39 1.77 -11.77 0.73
N GLY A 40 3.10 -11.70 0.78
CA GLY A 40 3.98 -12.42 -0.14
C GLY A 40 4.10 -11.81 -1.54
N SER A 41 3.28 -10.81 -1.88
CA SER A 41 3.40 -10.05 -3.13
C SER A 41 4.30 -8.84 -2.92
N GLU A 42 5.19 -8.57 -3.89
CA GLU A 42 6.06 -7.39 -3.91
C GLU A 42 5.61 -6.45 -5.04
N THR A 43 5.41 -5.17 -4.70
CA THR A 43 5.02 -4.13 -5.66
C THR A 43 6.05 -2.98 -5.61
N PRO A 44 6.65 -2.59 -6.75
CA PRO A 44 7.54 -1.45 -6.79
C PRO A 44 6.76 -0.14 -6.57
N MET A 45 7.33 0.78 -5.80
CA MET A 45 6.74 2.10 -5.56
C MET A 45 7.24 3.10 -6.62
N LEU A 46 6.32 3.91 -7.13
CA LEU A 46 6.63 4.98 -8.09
C LEU A 46 7.14 6.22 -7.37
N GLN A 47 8.26 6.77 -7.83
CA GLN A 47 8.82 8.00 -7.28
C GLN A 47 8.21 9.23 -7.95
N HIS A 48 7.73 10.17 -7.16
CA HIS A 48 7.31 11.50 -7.60
C HIS A 48 7.88 12.58 -6.66
N GLY A 49 8.90 13.29 -7.14
CA GLY A 49 9.64 14.27 -6.34
C GLY A 49 10.28 13.64 -5.11
N LYS A 50 9.83 14.08 -3.92
CA LYS A 50 10.32 13.61 -2.61
C LYS A 50 9.50 12.46 -2.02
N TYR A 51 8.62 11.87 -2.81
CA TYR A 51 7.71 10.82 -2.34
C TYR A 51 7.79 9.58 -3.20
N PHE A 52 7.55 8.43 -2.59
CA PHE A 52 7.29 7.15 -3.25
C PHE A 52 5.86 6.71 -2.96
N PHE A 53 5.18 6.15 -3.95
CA PHE A 53 3.78 5.74 -3.85
C PHE A 53 3.54 4.36 -4.43
N ALA A 54 2.67 3.57 -3.78
CA ALA A 54 2.07 2.38 -4.35
C ALA A 54 0.62 2.24 -3.86
N GLY A 55 -0.26 1.76 -4.75
CA GLY A 55 -1.57 1.23 -4.38
C GLY A 55 -1.53 -0.28 -4.54
N VAL A 56 -1.90 -1.02 -3.49
CA VAL A 56 -1.88 -2.49 -3.51
C VAL A 56 -3.28 -3.00 -3.16
N PRO A 57 -3.94 -3.78 -4.02
CA PRO A 57 -5.16 -4.48 -3.65
C PRO A 57 -4.83 -5.52 -2.56
N ILE A 58 -5.52 -5.44 -1.43
CA ILE A 58 -5.33 -6.34 -0.28
C ILE A 58 -6.51 -7.29 -0.20
N ASN A 59 -6.25 -8.58 -0.46
CA ASN A 59 -7.23 -9.68 -0.40
C ASN A 59 -6.87 -10.72 0.67
N CYS A 60 -6.07 -10.31 1.66
CA CYS A 60 -5.47 -11.14 2.68
C CYS A 60 -5.50 -10.42 4.04
N GLU A 61 -5.33 -11.18 5.10
CA GLU A 61 -5.05 -10.64 6.42
C GLU A 61 -3.62 -11.03 6.83
N GLY A 62 -2.86 -10.07 7.37
CA GLY A 62 -1.49 -10.34 7.77
C GLY A 62 -0.65 -9.09 7.98
N SER A 63 0.64 -9.21 7.70
CA SER A 63 1.63 -8.13 7.86
C SER A 63 2.45 -7.95 6.59
N GLY A 64 3.21 -6.87 6.53
CA GLY A 64 4.13 -6.60 5.44
C GLY A 64 5.28 -5.70 5.85
N HIS A 65 6.08 -5.31 4.88
CA HIS A 65 7.08 -4.28 5.06
C HIS A 65 7.28 -3.45 3.79
N ILE A 66 7.80 -2.23 3.95
CA ILE A 66 8.34 -1.44 2.85
C ILE A 66 9.85 -1.60 2.86
N ARG A 67 10.43 -2.11 1.78
CA ARG A 67 11.87 -2.17 1.59
C ARG A 67 12.36 -0.91 0.89
N LEU A 68 13.15 -0.11 1.59
CA LEU A 68 13.85 1.04 1.06
C LEU A 68 15.25 0.63 0.62
N VAL A 69 15.65 1.06 -0.57
CA VAL A 69 17.01 0.93 -1.07
C VAL A 69 17.62 2.31 -1.19
N TYR A 70 18.72 2.56 -0.51
CA TYR A 70 19.40 3.84 -0.47
C TYR A 70 20.46 3.95 -1.57
N ARG A 71 20.86 5.19 -1.87
CA ARG A 71 21.86 5.50 -2.91
C ARG A 71 23.25 4.92 -2.59
N ASP A 72 23.58 4.78 -1.32
CA ASP A 72 24.81 4.13 -0.84
C ASP A 72 24.76 2.58 -0.93
N GLY A 73 23.61 2.02 -1.32
CA GLY A 73 23.39 0.57 -1.43
C GLY A 73 22.81 -0.08 -0.17
N ASN A 74 22.71 0.67 0.94
CA ASN A 74 22.07 0.19 2.15
C ASN A 74 20.58 -0.10 1.92
N LYS A 75 20.03 -1.00 2.73
CA LYS A 75 18.62 -1.39 2.69
C LYS A 75 18.04 -1.30 4.08
N THR A 76 16.80 -0.82 4.16
CA THR A 76 16.01 -0.77 5.40
C THR A 76 14.63 -1.32 5.13
N GLU A 77 14.09 -2.07 6.08
CA GLU A 77 12.72 -2.58 6.03
C GLU A 77 11.86 -1.86 7.08
N CYS A 78 10.76 -1.28 6.62
CA CYS A 78 9.78 -0.59 7.44
C CYS A 78 8.64 -1.55 7.72
N ALA A 79 8.43 -1.97 8.95
CA ALA A 79 7.28 -2.80 9.28
C ALA A 79 5.97 -2.06 8.95
N ILE A 80 5.13 -2.70 8.14
CA ILE A 80 3.72 -2.33 7.99
C ILE A 80 2.98 -3.05 9.12
N GLY A 81 1.97 -2.39 9.68
CA GLY A 81 1.12 -2.99 10.71
C GLY A 81 0.26 -4.15 10.16
N TYR A 82 -0.85 -4.41 10.84
CA TYR A 82 -1.79 -5.43 10.39
C TYR A 82 -2.62 -4.93 9.22
N VAL A 83 -2.50 -5.59 8.06
CA VAL A 83 -3.32 -5.35 6.87
C VAL A 83 -4.55 -6.25 6.91
N THR A 84 -5.66 -5.75 6.37
CA THR A 84 -6.95 -6.45 6.28
C THR A 84 -7.59 -6.17 4.94
N GLY A 85 -8.68 -6.86 4.57
CA GLY A 85 -9.51 -6.53 3.41
C GLY A 85 -10.33 -5.22 3.53
N MET A 86 -9.86 -4.26 4.32
CA MET A 86 -10.39 -2.91 4.41
C MET A 86 -9.33 -1.94 3.91
N SER A 87 -9.73 -0.89 3.19
CA SER A 87 -8.79 0.10 2.67
C SER A 87 -8.12 0.87 3.80
N GLN A 88 -6.79 0.90 3.79
CA GLN A 88 -5.96 1.62 4.75
C GLN A 88 -4.93 2.49 4.02
N ASN A 89 -4.52 3.56 4.68
CA ASN A 89 -3.49 4.46 4.17
C ASN A 89 -2.27 4.44 5.10
N TRP A 90 -1.12 4.15 4.53
CA TRP A 90 0.14 3.95 5.24
C TRP A 90 1.15 5.02 4.86
N TYR A 91 1.64 5.74 5.86
CA TYR A 91 2.56 6.85 5.66
C TYR A 91 3.85 6.60 6.43
N PHE A 92 4.98 6.75 5.76
CA PHE A 92 6.30 6.59 6.35
C PHE A 92 7.19 7.77 6.00
N ARG A 93 8.15 8.07 6.88
CA ARG A 93 9.26 8.99 6.60
C ARG A 93 10.56 8.20 6.56
N ALA A 94 11.33 8.37 5.48
CA ALA A 94 12.66 7.79 5.36
C ALA A 94 13.68 8.62 6.15
N GLU A 95 14.35 7.97 7.09
CA GLU A 95 15.49 8.49 7.85
C GLU A 95 16.79 7.85 7.35
N SER A 96 17.90 8.10 8.05
CA SER A 96 19.26 7.75 7.59
C SER A 96 19.51 6.26 7.45
N ALA A 97 18.88 5.47 8.31
CA ALA A 97 18.96 4.01 8.28
C ALA A 97 17.66 3.35 8.78
N SER A 98 16.63 4.16 9.01
CA SER A 98 15.35 3.74 9.57
C SER A 98 14.21 4.42 8.80
N CYS A 99 13.00 4.00 9.11
CA CYS A 99 11.79 4.63 8.64
C CYS A 99 10.75 4.59 9.73
N GLU A 100 10.06 5.71 9.92
CA GLU A 100 9.11 5.89 10.99
C GLU A 100 7.69 5.99 10.43
N PRO A 101 6.71 5.26 11.00
CA PRO A 101 5.31 5.47 10.71
C PRO A 101 4.91 6.90 11.04
N ARG A 102 4.32 7.59 10.07
CA ARG A 102 3.73 8.91 10.27
C ARG A 102 2.25 8.71 10.54
N ARG A 103 1.78 9.03 11.75
CA ARG A 103 0.35 9.28 11.94
C ARG A 103 0.03 10.61 11.29
N LEU A 104 -0.87 10.62 10.32
CA LEU A 104 -1.55 11.85 9.94
C LEU A 104 -2.44 12.21 11.14
N HIS A 105 -2.04 13.21 11.91
CA HIS A 105 -2.97 13.88 12.82
C HIS A 105 -3.96 14.63 11.93
N GLY A 106 -5.21 14.15 11.92
CA GLY A 106 -6.35 14.87 11.36
C GLY A 106 -6.68 16.11 12.17
#